data_AF-A0A8K0P4S4-F1
#
_entry.id   AF-A0A8K0P4S4-F1
#
_cell.length_a   1.000
_cell.length_b   1.000
_cell.length_c   1.000
_cell.angle_alpha   90.00
_cell.angle_beta   90.00
_cell.angle_gamma   90.00
#
_symmetry.space_group_name_H-M   'P 1'
#
loop_
_entity.id
_entity.type
_entity.pdbx_description
1 polymer ?
#
loop_
_entity_poly.entity_id
_entity_poly.type
_entity_poly.pdbx_seq_one_letter_code
_entity_poly.pdbx_strand_id
1 'polypeptide(L)'
;MSLNCLGLLSTPVCTTQGVTSFVMKARNNNKEIHVSAIIIPKITSNQPSFPIPDSVCENFSSLDLADPNFYKPGPIDFLLGADLYSEMMTEGPILRQVGLPSAWPSVFGYILLGPMETKRSNQNSNVITFFTSIENDLSASIQKFWSIEELPTIHSMSPEDRLAEQQFRTLHYRNPDGSYVVPLLLKDYDISLSLGDSKMQTIRRFTNLERKFKRDPELHAEYTAFLKEYLTLGHMSLAEWGSGKYYIPHHAVVKPYSRPKLQKEISDLIIRFRLHPVALVADIYKMYRMIHLLPQHSKYQHIVWRSSEKESLQVYRLNTVTYGLTSSPYLALRTLKQLSEDEADNFPKAASVLSGDFFVDDLLTGASSELEAIELIKKLQRLLRSGGFQLRKWSSNISHLFLGLPIGLSQSDIYFLHQGDQMKVLGIHWEPSSDTFSYHISRISKASSTKKSILSTIAKLFDPLG
;
A
#
# COMPACT_ATOMS: atom_id res chain seq x y z
N MET A 1 -4.48 -20.23 -27.96
CA MET A 1 -3.57 -20.36 -26.79
C MET A 1 -2.99 -19.00 -26.53
N SER A 2 -3.29 -18.35 -25.40
CA SER A 2 -2.65 -17.10 -25.00
C SER A 2 -1.25 -17.41 -24.48
N LEU A 3 -0.22 -16.99 -25.20
CA LEU A 3 1.16 -17.07 -24.71
C LEU A 3 1.40 -15.87 -23.78
N ASN A 4 2.02 -16.10 -22.63
CA ASN A 4 2.40 -15.01 -21.74
C ASN A 4 3.83 -14.59 -22.06
N CYS A 5 4.02 -13.37 -22.56
CA CYS A 5 5.34 -12.78 -22.70
C CYS A 5 5.84 -12.33 -21.32
N LEU A 6 6.91 -12.98 -20.84
CA LEU A 6 7.53 -12.70 -19.56
C LEU A 6 8.76 -11.80 -19.74
N GLY A 7 8.90 -10.80 -18.87
CA GLY A 7 10.05 -9.90 -18.83
C GLY A 7 11.23 -10.48 -18.05
N LEU A 8 12.30 -9.69 -17.92
CA LEU A 8 13.55 -10.04 -17.22
C LEU A 8 13.40 -10.47 -15.74
N LEU A 9 12.19 -10.37 -15.17
CA LEU A 9 11.84 -10.80 -13.81
C LEU A 9 10.67 -11.78 -13.76
N SER A 10 10.38 -12.48 -14.88
CA SER A 10 9.20 -13.34 -15.00
C SER A 10 7.86 -12.62 -14.77
N THR A 11 7.86 -11.29 -14.88
CA THR A 11 6.64 -10.46 -14.83
C THR A 11 5.96 -10.49 -16.19
N PRO A 12 4.64 -10.67 -16.27
CA PRO A 12 3.91 -10.54 -17.53
C PRO A 12 4.10 -9.12 -18.09
N VAL A 13 4.63 -9.00 -19.31
CA VAL A 13 4.99 -7.71 -19.92
C VAL A 13 3.87 -7.18 -20.81
N CYS A 14 3.14 -8.05 -21.50
CA CYS A 14 2.05 -7.66 -22.40
C CYS A 14 1.13 -8.84 -22.74
N THR A 15 -0.09 -8.51 -23.18
CA THR A 15 -1.04 -9.47 -23.76
C THR A 15 -0.66 -9.74 -25.22
N THR A 16 -0.37 -10.99 -25.56
CA THR A 16 -0.03 -11.39 -26.93
C THR A 16 -1.28 -11.43 -27.80
N GLN A 17 -1.22 -10.86 -29.00
CA GLN A 17 -2.30 -10.90 -29.99
C GLN A 17 -2.28 -12.17 -30.85
N GLY A 18 -1.15 -12.89 -30.90
CA GLY A 18 -1.02 -14.13 -31.65
C GLY A 18 0.44 -14.53 -31.87
N VAL A 19 0.65 -15.56 -32.68
CA VAL A 19 1.96 -16.00 -33.18
C VAL A 19 1.90 -16.06 -34.69
N THR A 20 2.95 -15.62 -35.36
CA THR A 20 3.11 -15.70 -36.80
C THR A 20 4.46 -16.33 -37.14
N SER A 21 4.61 -16.86 -38.35
CA SER A 21 5.88 -17.37 -38.85
C SER A 21 6.12 -16.83 -40.25
N PHE A 22 7.32 -16.35 -40.50
CA PHE A 22 7.72 -15.75 -41.78
C PHE A 22 9.20 -15.98 -42.05
N VAL A 23 9.62 -15.70 -43.28
CA VAL A 23 11.01 -15.80 -43.72
C VAL A 23 11.55 -14.39 -43.93
N MET A 24 12.63 -14.05 -43.22
CA MET A 24 13.39 -12.84 -43.45
C MET A 24 14.45 -13.11 -44.51
N LYS A 25 14.50 -12.27 -45.54
CA LYS A 25 15.47 -12.37 -46.63
C LYS A 25 16.36 -11.13 -46.66
N ALA A 26 17.66 -11.34 -46.79
CA ALA A 26 18.60 -10.24 -46.96
C ALA A 26 18.39 -9.52 -48.30
N ARG A 27 18.63 -8.20 -48.33
CA ARG A 27 18.49 -7.39 -49.55
C ARG A 27 19.55 -7.73 -50.60
N ASN A 28 20.77 -8.03 -50.14
CA ASN A 28 21.97 -8.08 -50.97
C ASN A 28 22.59 -9.49 -51.07
N ASN A 29 21.94 -10.53 -50.52
CA ASN A 29 22.37 -11.93 -50.66
C ASN A 29 21.16 -12.89 -50.57
N ASN A 30 21.38 -14.18 -50.86
CA ASN A 30 20.34 -15.20 -50.85
C ASN A 30 20.12 -15.86 -49.47
N LYS A 31 20.61 -15.26 -48.38
CA LYS A 31 20.39 -15.80 -47.02
C LYS A 31 18.94 -15.58 -46.61
N GLU A 32 18.33 -16.65 -46.15
CA GLU A 32 16.97 -16.69 -45.60
C GLU A 32 17.04 -17.16 -44.15
N ILE A 33 16.29 -16.48 -43.27
CA ILE A 33 16.19 -16.81 -41.84
C ILE A 33 14.70 -17.02 -41.54
N HIS A 34 14.37 -18.19 -41.03
CA HIS A 34 13.01 -18.53 -40.61
C HIS A 34 12.76 -18.00 -39.20
N VAL A 35 11.73 -17.19 -39.03
CA VAL A 35 11.40 -16.54 -37.75
C VAL A 35 9.99 -16.90 -37.34
N SER A 36 9.84 -17.37 -36.10
CA SER A 36 8.55 -17.46 -35.42
C SER A 36 8.44 -16.28 -34.45
N ALA A 37 7.46 -15.41 -34.66
CA ALA A 37 7.32 -14.18 -33.90
C ALA A 37 6.00 -14.13 -33.14
N ILE A 38 6.05 -13.53 -31.96
CA ILE A 38 4.86 -13.24 -31.15
C ILE A 38 4.38 -11.83 -31.50
N ILE A 39 3.09 -11.69 -31.78
CA ILE A 39 2.47 -10.42 -32.12
C ILE A 39 2.10 -9.69 -30.82
N ILE A 40 2.62 -8.48 -30.65
CA ILE A 40 2.31 -7.60 -29.52
C ILE A 40 1.84 -6.23 -30.04
N PRO A 41 0.99 -5.50 -29.31
CA PRO A 41 0.41 -4.24 -29.80
C PRO A 41 1.44 -3.15 -30.13
N LYS A 42 2.57 -3.14 -29.42
CA LYS A 42 3.67 -2.19 -29.60
C LYS A 42 4.96 -2.75 -29.00
N ILE A 43 6.07 -2.72 -29.76
CA ILE A 43 7.39 -3.20 -29.30
C ILE A 43 8.08 -2.14 -28.44
N THR A 44 8.24 -0.92 -28.98
CA THR A 44 8.90 0.19 -28.30
C THR A 44 8.44 1.53 -28.90
N SER A 45 8.87 2.65 -28.31
CA SER A 45 8.75 3.97 -28.94
C SER A 45 9.67 4.09 -30.15
N ASN A 46 9.48 5.12 -31.00
CA ASN A 46 10.32 5.31 -32.17
C ASN A 46 11.82 5.32 -31.81
N GLN A 47 12.61 4.64 -32.62
CA GLN A 47 14.06 4.57 -32.51
C GLN A 47 14.73 5.10 -33.79
N PRO A 48 15.84 5.84 -33.66
CA PRO A 48 16.33 6.45 -32.42
C PRO A 48 15.29 7.43 -31.85
N SER A 49 15.28 7.62 -30.52
CA SER A 49 14.27 8.50 -29.88
C SER A 49 14.40 9.98 -30.26
N PHE A 50 15.55 10.36 -30.84
CA PHE A 50 15.80 11.68 -31.41
C PHE A 50 16.61 11.52 -32.71
N PRO A 51 16.50 12.45 -33.67
CA PRO A 51 17.31 12.41 -34.88
C PRO A 51 18.81 12.41 -34.56
N ILE A 52 19.56 11.57 -35.28
CA ILE A 52 21.02 11.52 -35.15
C ILE A 52 21.64 12.63 -36.00
N PRO A 53 22.64 13.40 -35.49
CA PRO A 53 23.27 14.48 -36.26
C PRO A 53 23.99 13.99 -37.52
N ASP A 54 23.95 14.77 -38.60
CA ASP A 54 24.58 14.43 -39.89
C ASP A 54 26.08 14.16 -39.77
N SER A 55 26.77 14.87 -38.88
CA SER A 55 28.20 14.63 -38.57
C SER A 55 28.52 13.18 -38.15
N VAL A 56 27.55 12.49 -37.52
CA VAL A 56 27.69 11.08 -37.17
C VAL A 56 27.39 10.22 -38.39
N CYS A 57 26.37 10.57 -39.18
CA CYS A 57 25.99 9.85 -40.41
C CYS A 57 27.13 9.79 -41.43
N GLU A 58 27.90 10.87 -41.59
CA GLU A 58 29.04 10.93 -42.50
C GLU A 58 30.10 9.86 -42.20
N ASN A 59 30.29 9.49 -40.93
CA ASN A 59 31.25 8.45 -40.51
C ASN A 59 30.88 7.03 -40.97
N PHE A 60 29.62 6.81 -41.36
CA PHE A 60 29.09 5.52 -41.78
C PHE A 60 28.64 5.51 -43.24
N SER A 61 28.81 6.62 -43.97
CA SER A 61 28.40 6.78 -45.37
C SER A 61 29.03 5.79 -46.34
N SER A 62 30.21 5.25 -46.01
CA SER A 62 30.93 4.26 -46.82
C SER A 62 30.52 2.80 -46.55
N LEU A 63 29.63 2.55 -45.59
CA LEU A 63 29.18 1.20 -45.24
C LEU A 63 27.81 0.89 -45.83
N ASP A 64 27.61 -0.36 -46.26
CA ASP A 64 26.29 -0.89 -46.61
C ASP A 64 25.53 -1.23 -45.32
N LEU A 65 24.72 -0.28 -44.84
CA LEU A 65 24.02 -0.38 -43.56
C LEU A 65 22.74 -1.23 -43.67
N ALA A 66 22.48 -2.04 -42.65
CA ALA A 66 21.23 -2.80 -42.53
C ALA A 66 20.00 -1.87 -42.48
N ASP A 67 20.13 -0.73 -41.81
CA ASP A 67 19.16 0.36 -41.84
C ASP A 67 19.76 1.64 -42.44
N PRO A 68 19.47 1.96 -43.71
CA PRO A 68 19.92 3.20 -44.35
C PRO A 68 19.33 4.46 -43.73
N ASN A 69 18.25 4.36 -42.95
CA ASN A 69 17.56 5.47 -42.30
C ASN A 69 17.75 5.48 -40.78
N PHE A 70 18.81 4.83 -40.26
CA PHE A 70 19.07 4.69 -38.81
C PHE A 70 19.11 6.03 -38.03
N TYR A 71 19.29 7.15 -38.73
CA TYR A 71 19.35 8.49 -38.16
C TYR A 71 17.97 9.13 -37.93
N LYS A 72 16.90 8.58 -38.52
CA LYS A 72 15.53 9.10 -38.43
C LYS A 72 14.71 8.32 -37.40
N PRO A 73 14.04 8.98 -36.44
CA PRO A 73 13.12 8.30 -35.53
C PRO A 73 12.00 7.56 -36.28
N GLY A 74 11.96 6.23 -36.17
CA GLY A 74 10.96 5.37 -36.82
C GLY A 74 10.42 4.28 -35.89
N PRO A 75 9.24 3.71 -36.20
CA PRO A 75 8.71 2.57 -35.45
C PRO A 75 9.61 1.34 -35.61
N ILE A 76 9.57 0.44 -34.62
CA ILE A 76 10.24 -0.86 -34.69
C ILE A 76 9.19 -1.93 -34.94
N ASP A 77 9.33 -2.62 -36.06
CA ASP A 77 8.39 -3.66 -36.50
C ASP A 77 8.75 -5.05 -35.97
N PHE A 78 10.03 -5.33 -35.76
CA PHE A 78 10.52 -6.63 -35.30
C PHE A 78 11.54 -6.48 -34.16
N LEU A 79 11.37 -7.29 -33.11
CA LEU A 79 12.37 -7.51 -32.08
C LEU A 79 12.91 -8.93 -32.25
N LEU A 80 14.18 -9.04 -32.62
CA LEU A 80 14.82 -10.32 -32.89
C LEU A 80 15.48 -10.85 -31.60
N GLY A 81 15.22 -12.12 -31.29
CA GLY A 81 15.78 -12.78 -30.12
C GLY A 81 17.27 -13.12 -30.29
N ALA A 82 17.93 -13.35 -29.16
CA ALA A 82 19.36 -13.72 -29.13
C ALA A 82 19.63 -15.11 -29.73
N ASP A 83 18.62 -15.96 -29.85
CA ASP A 83 18.64 -17.24 -30.53
C ASP A 83 18.98 -17.10 -32.02
N LEU A 84 18.61 -15.99 -32.66
CA LEU A 84 18.94 -15.71 -34.06
C LEU A 84 20.34 -15.11 -34.25
N TYR A 85 21.05 -14.78 -33.16
CA TYR A 85 22.32 -14.07 -33.21
C TYR A 85 23.38 -14.80 -34.05
N SER A 86 23.50 -16.12 -33.89
CA SER A 86 24.50 -16.93 -34.61
C SER A 86 24.21 -17.07 -36.11
N GLU A 87 22.97 -16.84 -36.55
CA GLU A 87 22.60 -16.90 -37.96
C GLU A 87 22.74 -15.54 -38.66
N MET A 88 22.73 -14.46 -37.88
CA MET A 88 22.72 -13.08 -38.38
C MET A 88 24.09 -12.42 -38.39
N MET A 89 24.86 -12.54 -37.29
CA MET A 89 26.15 -11.88 -37.15
C MET A 89 27.23 -12.69 -37.86
N THR A 90 28.15 -12.00 -38.54
CA THR A 90 29.21 -12.66 -39.32
C THR A 90 30.59 -12.43 -38.69
N GLU A 91 31.38 -11.53 -39.26
CA GLU A 91 32.76 -11.25 -38.86
C GLU A 91 32.85 -10.35 -37.61
N GLY A 92 34.06 -10.00 -37.21
CA GLY A 92 34.32 -9.09 -36.09
C GLY A 92 33.89 -7.64 -36.39
N PRO A 93 33.62 -6.84 -35.34
CA PRO A 93 33.16 -5.46 -35.52
C PRO A 93 34.27 -4.53 -36.02
N ILE A 94 33.88 -3.52 -36.80
CA ILE A 94 34.69 -2.34 -37.05
C ILE A 94 34.54 -1.43 -35.83
N LEU A 95 35.53 -1.52 -34.94
CA LEU A 95 35.61 -0.67 -33.76
C LEU A 95 35.83 0.80 -34.17
N ARG A 96 35.02 1.69 -33.61
CA ARG A 96 35.12 3.13 -33.83
C ARG A 96 35.66 3.83 -32.58
N GLN A 97 35.98 5.12 -32.72
CA GLN A 97 36.50 5.94 -31.63
C GLN A 97 35.52 6.02 -30.46
N VAL A 98 36.05 6.25 -29.26
CA VAL A 98 35.25 6.44 -28.05
C VAL A 98 34.21 7.55 -28.29
N GLY A 99 32.93 7.25 -28.03
CA GLY A 99 31.81 8.15 -28.25
C GLY A 99 31.08 7.98 -29.58
N LEU A 100 31.52 7.08 -30.46
CA LEU A 100 30.80 6.65 -31.67
C LEU A 100 30.42 5.17 -31.60
N PRO A 101 29.28 4.76 -32.18
CA PRO A 101 28.90 3.36 -32.21
C PRO A 101 29.85 2.55 -33.11
N SER A 102 30.07 1.29 -32.75
CA SER A 102 30.81 0.33 -33.57
C SER A 102 29.90 -0.25 -34.65
N ALA A 103 30.46 -0.58 -35.82
CA ALA A 103 29.72 -1.21 -36.91
C ALA A 103 29.95 -2.72 -36.92
N TRP A 104 28.89 -3.49 -36.77
CA TRP A 104 28.90 -4.94 -36.72
C TRP A 104 28.39 -5.52 -38.04
N PRO A 105 29.18 -6.33 -38.75
CA PRO A 105 28.73 -6.95 -39.98
C PRO A 105 27.66 -8.01 -39.69
N SER A 106 26.60 -8.00 -40.48
CA SER A 106 25.54 -9.00 -40.45
C SER A 106 25.13 -9.40 -41.86
N VAL A 107 24.35 -10.47 -41.97
CA VAL A 107 23.76 -10.92 -43.24
C VAL A 107 22.86 -9.87 -43.90
N PHE A 108 22.40 -8.85 -43.16
CA PHE A 108 21.53 -7.77 -43.63
C PHE A 108 22.28 -6.48 -44.00
N GLY A 109 23.60 -6.43 -43.78
CA GLY A 109 24.42 -5.21 -43.83
C GLY A 109 25.00 -4.88 -42.45
N TYR A 110 25.72 -3.78 -42.34
CA TYR A 110 26.33 -3.34 -41.08
C TYR A 110 25.26 -2.79 -40.11
N ILE A 111 25.29 -3.27 -38.87
CA ILE A 111 24.44 -2.83 -37.75
C ILE A 111 25.28 -1.95 -36.82
N LEU A 112 24.75 -0.80 -36.42
CA LEU A 112 25.44 0.11 -35.51
C LEU A 112 25.09 -0.19 -34.05
N LEU A 113 26.10 -0.46 -33.22
CA LEU A 113 25.95 -0.83 -31.81
C LEU A 113 26.98 -0.09 -30.95
N GLY A 114 26.52 0.58 -29.89
CA GLY A 114 27.38 1.22 -28.91
C GLY A 114 26.89 2.58 -28.45
N PRO A 115 27.56 3.17 -27.45
CA PRO A 115 27.21 4.49 -26.93
C PRO A 115 27.54 5.58 -27.97
N MET A 116 26.72 6.62 -27.97
CA MET A 116 26.95 7.83 -28.77
C MET A 116 27.02 9.04 -27.85
N GLU A 117 28.16 9.73 -27.85
CA GLU A 117 28.35 10.96 -27.07
C GLU A 117 27.77 12.16 -27.82
N THR A 118 26.57 12.59 -27.45
CA THR A 118 26.00 13.84 -27.96
C THR A 118 26.39 15.02 -27.08
N LYS A 119 27.10 16.02 -27.63
CA LYS A 119 27.28 17.34 -26.97
C LYS A 119 25.91 18.04 -26.90
N ARG A 120 25.12 17.79 -25.86
CA ARG A 120 23.81 18.44 -25.68
C ARG A 120 23.97 19.78 -24.97
N SER A 121 23.54 20.86 -25.63
CA SER A 121 23.14 22.11 -24.97
C SER A 121 21.92 21.84 -24.07
N ASN A 122 21.79 22.60 -22.98
CA ASN A 122 20.82 22.47 -21.88
C ASN A 122 19.33 22.38 -22.29
N GLN A 123 18.89 21.27 -22.90
CA GLN A 123 17.48 20.93 -23.01
C GLN A 123 17.24 19.57 -22.35
N ASN A 124 16.18 19.52 -21.53
CA ASN A 124 15.75 18.37 -20.74
C ASN A 124 15.89 17.06 -21.51
N SER A 125 16.92 16.28 -21.18
CA SER A 125 17.14 14.98 -21.78
C SER A 125 16.38 13.94 -20.96
N ASN A 126 15.31 13.39 -21.54
CA ASN A 126 14.74 12.14 -21.06
C ASN A 126 15.81 11.04 -21.23
N VAL A 127 16.47 10.67 -20.14
CA VAL A 127 17.39 9.54 -20.10
C VAL A 127 16.55 8.26 -20.16
N ILE A 128 16.49 7.63 -21.33
CA ILE A 128 15.91 6.30 -21.48
C ILE A 128 16.96 5.31 -20.99
N THR A 129 16.82 4.87 -19.75
CA THR A 129 17.57 3.71 -19.25
C THR A 129 16.87 2.46 -19.80
N PHE A 130 17.59 1.55 -20.46
CA PHE A 130 17.05 0.23 -20.85
C PHE A 130 16.85 -0.65 -19.60
N PHE A 131 15.90 -0.28 -18.77
CA PHE A 131 15.19 -1.21 -17.92
C PHE A 131 14.06 -1.75 -18.79
N THR A 132 14.06 -3.03 -19.15
CA THR A 132 12.88 -3.65 -19.75
C THR A 132 11.81 -3.78 -18.67
N SER A 133 11.19 -2.65 -18.34
CA SER A 133 9.78 -2.59 -18.01
C SER A 133 9.16 -1.86 -19.19
N ILE A 134 8.28 -2.53 -19.94
CA ILE A 134 7.25 -1.79 -20.66
C ILE A 134 6.39 -1.17 -19.54
N GLU A 135 6.83 -0.02 -19.03
CA GLU A 135 5.94 0.91 -18.34
C GLU A 135 5.00 1.37 -19.44
N ASN A 136 3.90 0.63 -19.61
CA ASN A 136 2.68 1.21 -20.13
C ASN A 136 2.45 2.44 -19.28
N ASP A 137 2.66 3.60 -19.92
CA ASP A 137 2.31 4.96 -19.54
C ASP A 137 2.56 5.30 -18.06
N LEU A 138 3.35 6.34 -17.75
CA LEU A 138 3.40 6.84 -16.37
C LEU A 138 1.97 7.09 -15.87
N SER A 139 1.06 7.51 -16.75
CA SER A 139 -0.37 7.61 -16.49
C SER A 139 -1.02 6.27 -16.18
N ALA A 140 -0.66 5.16 -16.83
CA ALA A 140 -1.19 3.83 -16.54
C ALA A 140 -0.53 3.14 -15.34
N SER A 141 0.69 3.52 -14.97
CA SER A 141 1.35 3.07 -13.73
C SER A 141 0.87 3.86 -12.52
N ILE A 142 0.63 5.16 -12.70
CA ILE A 142 -0.11 6.02 -11.77
C ILE A 142 -1.55 5.53 -11.69
N GLN A 143 -2.24 5.28 -12.81
CA GLN A 143 -3.58 4.71 -12.83
C GLN A 143 -3.60 3.27 -12.31
N LYS A 144 -2.55 2.45 -12.44
CA LYS A 144 -2.47 1.15 -11.75
C LYS A 144 -2.25 1.32 -10.25
N PHE A 145 -1.41 2.27 -9.85
CA PHE A 145 -1.22 2.64 -8.46
C PHE A 145 -2.55 3.12 -7.85
N TRP A 146 -3.32 3.92 -8.59
CA TRP A 146 -4.67 4.35 -8.23
C TRP A 146 -5.73 3.25 -8.42
N SER A 147 -5.61 2.33 -9.39
CA SER A 147 -6.58 1.23 -9.62
C SER A 147 -6.34 0.04 -8.71
N ILE A 148 -5.17 -0.04 -8.08
CA ILE A 148 -4.92 -0.88 -6.89
C ILE A 148 -5.67 -0.27 -5.68
N GLU A 149 -6.07 1.00 -5.76
CA GLU A 149 -6.76 1.77 -4.71
C GLU A 149 -8.23 2.11 -5.05
N GLU A 150 -8.67 1.99 -6.31
CA GLU A 150 -10.08 1.97 -6.70
C GLU A 150 -10.70 0.65 -6.25
N LEU A 151 -11.83 0.73 -5.55
CA LEU A 151 -12.63 -0.47 -5.31
C LEU A 151 -13.12 -1.01 -6.65
N PRO A 152 -13.19 -2.34 -6.80
CA PRO A 152 -13.86 -2.94 -7.93
C PRO A 152 -15.27 -2.36 -8.01
N THR A 153 -15.66 -1.80 -9.16
CA THR A 153 -17.05 -1.45 -9.50
C THR A 153 -17.92 -2.70 -9.31
N ILE A 154 -18.60 -2.83 -8.15
CA ILE A 154 -19.43 -3.97 -7.72
C ILE A 154 -19.04 -5.26 -8.45
N HIS A 155 -17.80 -5.71 -8.27
CA HIS A 155 -17.45 -7.04 -8.73
C HIS A 155 -18.07 -8.02 -7.74
N SER A 156 -18.74 -9.06 -8.25
CA SER A 156 -19.24 -10.17 -7.45
C SER A 156 -18.23 -10.53 -6.36
N MET A 157 -18.65 -10.54 -5.08
CA MET A 157 -17.78 -10.88 -3.94
C MET A 157 -16.85 -12.04 -4.31
N SER A 158 -15.55 -11.94 -4.03
CA SER A 158 -14.64 -13.05 -4.32
C SER A 158 -15.05 -14.30 -3.52
N PRO A 159 -14.68 -15.51 -3.96
CA PRO A 159 -14.86 -16.72 -3.16
C PRO A 159 -14.28 -16.57 -1.74
N GLU A 160 -13.12 -15.90 -1.62
CA GLU A 160 -12.45 -15.61 -0.35
C GLU A 160 -13.27 -14.65 0.53
N ASP A 161 -13.84 -13.60 -0.04
CA ASP A 161 -14.69 -12.65 0.70
C ASP A 161 -15.98 -13.32 1.20
N ARG A 162 -16.58 -14.19 0.37
CA ARG A 162 -17.75 -14.98 0.78
C ARG A 162 -17.41 -15.91 1.94
N LEU A 163 -16.26 -16.58 1.88
CA LEU A 163 -15.80 -17.45 2.96
C LEU A 163 -15.54 -16.66 4.24
N ALA A 164 -14.89 -15.49 4.15
CA ALA A 164 -14.65 -14.61 5.29
C ALA A 164 -15.96 -14.15 5.96
N GLU A 165 -16.94 -13.70 5.17
CA GLU A 165 -18.25 -13.29 5.68
C GLU A 165 -19.00 -14.47 6.30
N GLN A 166 -18.95 -15.65 5.68
CA GLN A 166 -19.56 -16.86 6.23
C GLN A 166 -18.92 -17.26 7.57
N GLN A 167 -17.58 -17.25 7.66
CA GLN A 167 -16.85 -17.54 8.89
C GLN A 167 -17.23 -16.57 10.01
N PHE A 168 -17.26 -15.26 9.71
CA PHE A 168 -17.68 -14.24 10.67
C PHE A 168 -19.10 -14.51 11.15
N ARG A 169 -20.08 -14.58 10.23
CA ARG A 169 -21.50 -14.78 10.59
C ARG A 169 -21.74 -16.03 11.42
N THR A 170 -21.05 -17.12 11.10
CA THR A 170 -21.28 -18.42 11.74
C THR A 170 -20.66 -18.50 13.13
N LEU A 171 -19.48 -17.89 13.33
CA LEU A 171 -18.66 -18.13 14.51
C LEU A 171 -18.54 -16.94 15.46
N HIS A 172 -18.89 -15.73 15.03
CA HIS A 172 -18.88 -14.58 15.93
C HIS A 172 -19.99 -14.69 16.97
N TYR A 173 -19.76 -14.10 18.13
CA TYR A 173 -20.79 -13.91 19.16
C TYR A 173 -20.49 -12.70 20.01
N ARG A 174 -21.49 -12.24 20.76
CA ARG A 174 -21.39 -11.11 21.70
C ARG A 174 -21.44 -11.64 23.14
N ASN A 175 -20.49 -11.24 23.96
CA ASN A 175 -20.45 -11.56 25.38
C ASN A 175 -21.52 -10.77 26.15
N PRO A 176 -21.89 -11.20 27.37
CA PRO A 176 -22.85 -10.47 28.22
C PRO A 176 -22.40 -9.06 28.61
N ASP A 177 -21.09 -8.80 28.63
CA ASP A 177 -20.52 -7.47 28.86
C ASP A 177 -20.55 -6.56 27.62
N GLY A 178 -21.09 -7.08 26.51
CA GLY A 178 -21.24 -6.37 25.25
C GLY A 178 -20.10 -6.54 24.25
N SER A 179 -18.96 -7.09 24.69
CA SER A 179 -17.78 -7.27 23.83
C SER A 179 -17.99 -8.35 22.76
N TYR A 180 -17.42 -8.15 21.58
CA TYR A 180 -17.52 -9.12 20.48
C TYR A 180 -16.35 -10.10 20.47
N VAL A 181 -16.65 -11.37 20.21
CA VAL A 181 -15.69 -12.43 19.98
C VAL A 181 -15.78 -12.87 18.51
N VAL A 182 -14.67 -12.85 17.79
CA VAL A 182 -14.62 -13.13 16.34
C VAL A 182 -13.61 -14.23 15.99
N PRO A 183 -13.82 -14.98 14.90
CA PRO A 183 -12.84 -15.93 14.41
C PRO A 183 -11.64 -15.24 13.75
N LEU A 184 -10.49 -15.94 13.69
CA LEU A 184 -9.52 -15.67 12.64
C LEU A 184 -10.15 -16.07 11.30
N LEU A 185 -9.92 -15.25 10.27
CA LEU A 185 -10.35 -15.57 8.92
C LEU A 185 -9.30 -16.45 8.24
N LEU A 186 -9.69 -17.68 7.96
CA LEU A 186 -8.80 -18.76 7.55
C LEU A 186 -9.15 -19.23 6.15
N LYS A 187 -8.16 -19.27 5.25
CA LYS A 187 -8.36 -19.76 3.88
C LYS A 187 -8.63 -21.26 3.83
N ASP A 188 -7.94 -22.02 4.68
CA ASP A 188 -8.06 -23.47 4.80
C ASP A 188 -8.39 -23.86 6.25
N TYR A 189 -9.14 -24.95 6.43
CA TYR A 189 -9.48 -25.46 7.77
C TYR A 189 -8.28 -26.10 8.48
N ASP A 190 -7.30 -26.65 7.75
CA ASP A 190 -6.10 -27.26 8.32
C ASP A 190 -4.83 -26.41 8.12
N ILE A 191 -4.76 -25.36 8.93
CA ILE A 191 -3.64 -24.41 9.00
C ILE A 191 -2.35 -25.01 9.55
N SER A 192 -2.46 -26.12 10.27
CA SER A 192 -1.32 -26.71 10.98
C SER A 192 -0.24 -27.20 10.02
N LEU A 193 -0.62 -27.54 8.79
CA LEU A 193 0.26 -27.99 7.72
C LEU A 193 0.91 -26.83 6.94
N SER A 194 0.32 -25.63 6.95
CA SER A 194 0.72 -24.51 6.06
C SER A 194 1.55 -23.42 6.74
N LEU A 195 1.49 -23.26 8.06
CA LEU A 195 2.17 -22.16 8.77
C LEU A 195 3.68 -22.39 9.03
N GLY A 196 4.18 -23.63 8.93
CA GLY A 196 5.57 -23.98 9.22
C GLY A 196 6.02 -23.71 10.68
N ASP A 197 7.31 -23.88 10.98
CA ASP A 197 7.88 -23.56 12.30
C ASP A 197 8.37 -22.11 12.36
N SER A 198 7.59 -21.23 13.01
CA SER A 198 7.90 -19.81 13.21
C SER A 198 8.62 -19.49 14.52
N LYS A 199 8.82 -20.48 15.40
CA LYS A 199 9.33 -20.26 16.76
C LYS A 199 10.76 -19.72 16.74
N MET A 200 11.65 -20.41 16.03
CA MET A 200 13.07 -20.02 15.92
C MET A 200 13.24 -18.65 15.28
N GLN A 201 12.46 -18.34 14.24
CA GLN A 201 12.48 -17.04 13.59
C GLN A 201 12.03 -15.93 14.55
N THR A 202 10.95 -16.17 15.31
CA THR A 202 10.41 -15.22 16.29
C THR A 202 11.42 -14.92 17.39
N ILE A 203 12.04 -15.95 17.98
CA ILE A 203 13.09 -15.78 19.00
C ILE A 203 14.25 -14.97 18.43
N ARG A 204 14.73 -15.30 17.23
CA ARG A 204 15.83 -14.55 16.58
C ARG A 204 15.48 -13.07 16.36
N ARG A 205 14.25 -12.76 15.93
CA ARG A 205 13.79 -11.38 15.76
C ARG A 205 13.68 -10.64 17.10
N PHE A 206 13.19 -11.31 18.14
CA PHE A 206 13.12 -10.73 19.47
C PHE A 206 14.52 -10.43 20.04
N THR A 207 15.48 -11.35 19.92
CA THR A 207 16.87 -11.09 20.35
C THR A 207 17.51 -9.92 19.59
N ASN A 208 17.20 -9.75 18.30
CA ASN A 208 17.63 -8.57 17.54
C ASN A 208 17.02 -7.27 18.09
N LEU A 209 15.76 -7.32 18.51
CA LEU A 209 15.06 -6.20 19.13
C LEU A 209 15.68 -5.84 20.50
N GLU A 210 16.07 -6.83 21.30
CA GLU A 210 16.80 -6.61 22.56
C GLU A 210 18.13 -5.85 22.35
N ARG A 211 18.87 -6.17 21.28
CA ARG A 211 20.08 -5.39 20.93
C ARG A 211 19.77 -3.94 20.57
N LYS A 212 18.58 -3.65 20.02
CA LYS A 212 18.12 -2.28 19.76
C LYS A 212 17.80 -1.57 21.07
N PHE A 213 17.13 -2.23 22.01
CA PHE A 213 16.81 -1.68 23.33
C PHE A 213 18.05 -1.27 24.14
N LYS A 214 19.19 -1.96 23.97
CA LYS A 214 20.46 -1.51 24.58
C LYS A 214 20.94 -0.16 24.07
N ARG A 215 20.61 0.17 22.81
CA ARG A 215 21.01 1.43 22.17
C ARG A 215 19.99 2.55 22.41
N ASP A 216 18.77 2.19 22.79
CA ASP A 216 17.63 3.09 22.95
C ASP A 216 16.80 2.68 24.19
N PRO A 217 17.22 3.11 25.39
CA PRO A 217 16.56 2.75 26.64
C PRO A 217 15.14 3.34 26.79
N GLU A 218 14.88 4.49 26.16
CA GLU A 218 13.57 5.15 26.18
C GLU A 218 12.55 4.31 25.39
N LEU A 219 12.91 3.89 24.18
CA LEU A 219 12.10 2.96 23.39
C LEU A 219 11.83 1.66 24.14
N HIS A 220 12.81 1.14 24.89
CA HIS A 220 12.64 -0.05 25.69
C HIS A 220 11.62 0.15 26.82
N ALA A 221 11.67 1.28 27.52
CA ALA A 221 10.75 1.62 28.58
C ALA A 221 9.30 1.73 28.06
N GLU A 222 9.09 2.48 26.97
CA GLU A 222 7.76 2.61 26.34
C GLU A 222 7.21 1.27 25.85
N TYR A 223 8.04 0.49 25.16
CA TYR A 223 7.67 -0.82 24.66
C TYR A 223 7.30 -1.79 25.81
N THR A 224 8.07 -1.77 26.89
CA THR A 224 7.81 -2.60 28.09
C THR A 224 6.52 -2.17 28.76
N ALA A 225 6.30 -0.85 28.91
CA ALA A 225 5.07 -0.31 29.47
C ALA A 225 3.85 -0.73 28.62
N PHE A 226 3.96 -0.66 27.30
CA PHE A 226 2.92 -1.10 26.36
C PHE A 226 2.57 -2.58 26.55
N LEU A 227 3.55 -3.48 26.62
CA LEU A 227 3.28 -4.91 26.78
C LEU A 227 2.74 -5.23 28.17
N LYS A 228 3.24 -4.60 29.23
CA LYS A 228 2.65 -4.73 30.57
C LYS A 228 1.19 -4.29 30.58
N GLU A 229 0.85 -3.15 29.97
CA GLU A 229 -0.53 -2.71 29.81
C GLU A 229 -1.38 -3.74 29.04
N TYR A 230 -0.84 -4.31 27.95
CA TYR A 230 -1.50 -5.38 27.18
C TYR A 230 -1.84 -6.60 28.03
N LEU A 231 -0.94 -6.99 28.94
CA LEU A 231 -1.16 -8.08 29.88
C LEU A 231 -2.21 -7.72 30.92
N THR A 232 -2.10 -6.54 31.55
CA THR A 232 -3.02 -6.07 32.58
C THR A 232 -4.46 -5.94 32.07
N LEU A 233 -4.63 -5.50 30.83
CA LEU A 233 -5.95 -5.40 30.17
C LEU A 233 -6.49 -6.75 29.66
N GLY A 234 -5.78 -7.86 29.89
CA GLY A 234 -6.19 -9.19 29.43
C GLY A 234 -6.11 -9.41 27.91
N HIS A 235 -5.56 -8.45 27.16
CA HIS A 235 -5.37 -8.56 25.71
C HIS A 235 -4.30 -9.60 25.34
N MET A 236 -3.44 -9.95 26.29
CA MET A 236 -2.61 -11.14 26.22
C MET A 236 -2.59 -11.89 27.55
N SER A 237 -2.21 -13.16 27.50
CA SER A 237 -2.11 -14.04 28.68
C SER A 237 -0.84 -14.89 28.59
N LEU A 238 -0.29 -15.29 29.74
CA LEU A 238 0.84 -16.21 29.78
C LEU A 238 0.43 -17.56 29.17
N ALA A 239 1.30 -18.16 28.38
CA ALA A 239 1.07 -19.44 27.73
C ALA A 239 2.25 -20.40 27.98
N GLU A 240 1.97 -21.69 27.94
CA GLU A 240 3.00 -22.72 28.10
C GLU A 240 3.85 -22.85 26.83
N TRP A 241 5.14 -23.15 27.02
CA TRP A 241 6.01 -23.42 25.88
C TRP A 241 5.49 -24.64 25.09
N GLY A 242 5.28 -24.46 23.79
CA GLY A 242 4.79 -25.53 22.91
C GLY A 242 3.26 -25.63 22.79
N SER A 243 2.49 -24.86 23.57
CA SER A 243 1.02 -24.79 23.39
C SER A 243 0.64 -24.07 22.09
N GLY A 244 1.54 -23.23 21.56
CA GLY A 244 1.32 -22.45 20.35
C GLY A 244 1.62 -23.19 19.07
N LYS A 245 0.70 -23.04 18.10
CA LYS A 245 0.87 -23.52 16.73
C LYS A 245 1.62 -22.52 15.85
N TYR A 246 1.62 -21.24 16.21
CA TYR A 246 2.33 -20.19 15.48
C TYR A 246 2.78 -19.06 16.40
N TYR A 247 3.99 -18.57 16.15
CA TYR A 247 4.64 -17.47 16.85
C TYR A 247 4.79 -16.27 15.91
N ILE A 248 4.29 -15.12 16.34
CA ILE A 248 4.28 -13.86 15.60
C ILE A 248 5.51 -13.05 16.01
N PRO A 249 6.43 -12.73 15.07
CA PRO A 249 7.47 -11.76 15.33
C PRO A 249 6.86 -10.36 15.50
N HIS A 250 7.17 -9.70 16.61
CA HIS A 250 6.71 -8.34 16.90
C HIS A 250 7.89 -7.37 17.04
N HIS A 251 7.60 -6.09 16.92
CA HIS A 251 8.57 -5.01 17.05
C HIS A 251 7.89 -3.73 17.54
N ALA A 252 8.65 -2.83 18.15
CA ALA A 252 8.16 -1.52 18.54
C ALA A 252 7.98 -0.63 17.29
N VAL A 253 6.77 -0.10 17.11
CA VAL A 253 6.46 0.89 16.08
C VAL A 253 6.30 2.24 16.75
N VAL A 254 7.33 3.09 16.65
CA VAL A 254 7.22 4.50 17.01
C VAL A 254 6.58 5.22 15.84
N LYS A 255 5.54 6.04 16.10
CA LYS A 255 4.96 6.93 15.09
C LYS A 255 5.54 8.33 15.30
N PRO A 256 6.56 8.77 14.53
CA PRO A 256 7.06 10.13 14.65
C PRO A 256 6.08 11.13 14.01
N TYR A 257 5.34 10.72 12.97
CA TYR A 257 4.30 11.50 12.29
C TYR A 257 3.27 10.55 11.67
N SER A 258 1.99 10.90 11.73
CA SER A 258 0.88 10.16 11.14
C SER A 258 1.02 10.09 9.62
N ARG A 259 1.44 8.94 9.07
CA ARG A 259 1.34 8.67 7.63
C ARG A 259 -0.13 8.54 7.24
N PRO A 260 -0.57 9.06 6.07
CA PRO A 260 -1.93 8.82 5.59
C PRO A 260 -2.14 7.31 5.46
N LYS A 261 -3.21 6.80 6.04
CA LYS A 261 -3.70 5.44 5.77
C LYS A 261 -4.76 5.58 4.70
N LEU A 262 -4.66 4.76 3.67
CA LEU A 262 -5.56 4.75 2.53
C LEU A 262 -6.57 3.61 2.71
N GLN A 263 -7.86 3.87 2.45
CA GLN A 263 -8.96 2.94 2.08
C GLN A 263 -10.35 3.23 2.67
N LYS A 264 -11.14 3.90 1.84
CA LYS A 264 -12.60 4.02 1.57
C LYS A 264 -12.71 5.29 0.70
N GLU A 265 -13.86 5.61 0.11
CA GLU A 265 -14.11 6.92 -0.54
C GLU A 265 -13.98 8.03 0.52
N ILE A 266 -12.75 8.44 0.83
CA ILE A 266 -12.43 9.51 1.80
C ILE A 266 -13.14 10.79 1.35
N SER A 267 -13.23 10.98 0.03
CA SER A 267 -14.09 11.93 -0.68
C SER A 267 -15.51 11.98 -0.12
N ASP A 268 -16.26 10.87 -0.16
CA ASP A 268 -17.66 10.81 0.31
C ASP A 268 -17.80 11.12 1.79
N LEU A 269 -16.85 10.65 2.60
CA LEU A 269 -16.85 10.92 4.04
C LEU A 269 -16.55 12.39 4.33
N ILE A 270 -15.58 12.98 3.63
CA ILE A 270 -15.28 14.42 3.71
C ILE A 270 -16.48 15.25 3.25
N ILE A 271 -17.11 14.90 2.12
CA ILE A 271 -18.26 15.64 1.59
C ILE A 271 -19.41 15.61 2.59
N ARG A 272 -19.77 14.45 3.14
CA ARG A 272 -20.83 14.35 4.15
C ARG A 272 -20.48 15.11 5.43
N PHE A 273 -19.24 15.01 5.88
CA PHE A 273 -18.73 15.82 6.98
C PHE A 273 -18.92 17.33 6.73
N ARG A 274 -18.66 17.81 5.49
CA ARG A 274 -18.85 19.21 5.09
C ARG A 274 -20.32 19.66 5.01
N LEU A 275 -21.28 18.74 4.97
CA LEU A 275 -22.70 19.11 4.97
C LEU A 275 -23.20 19.56 6.36
N HIS A 276 -22.41 19.32 7.42
CA HIS A 276 -22.81 19.65 8.78
C HIS A 276 -22.28 21.02 9.21
N PRO A 277 -23.14 21.93 9.70
CA PRO A 277 -22.69 23.20 10.28
C PRO A 277 -21.95 23.01 11.61
N VAL A 278 -22.28 21.97 12.39
CA VAL A 278 -21.53 21.56 13.58
C VAL A 278 -20.78 20.28 13.26
N ALA A 279 -19.47 20.39 13.05
CA ALA A 279 -18.58 19.30 12.72
C ALA A 279 -18.12 18.56 13.99
N LEU A 280 -18.01 17.24 13.91
CA LEU A 280 -17.57 16.36 15.00
C LEU A 280 -16.53 15.36 14.49
N VAL A 281 -15.40 15.29 15.18
CA VAL A 281 -14.34 14.30 14.93
C VAL A 281 -14.02 13.58 16.23
N ALA A 282 -13.80 12.26 16.16
CA ALA A 282 -13.36 11.44 17.29
C ALA A 282 -12.61 10.19 16.80
N ASP A 283 -11.93 9.50 17.71
CA ASP A 283 -11.27 8.21 17.44
C ASP A 283 -11.84 7.11 18.36
N ILE A 284 -11.97 5.88 17.84
CA ILE A 284 -12.17 4.70 18.68
C ILE A 284 -10.87 4.34 19.39
N TYR A 285 -10.92 4.30 20.72
CA TYR A 285 -9.79 3.92 21.54
C TYR A 285 -9.41 2.45 21.31
N LYS A 286 -8.19 2.23 20.80
CA LYS A 286 -7.59 0.89 20.66
C LYS A 286 -8.53 -0.13 20.01
N MET A 287 -9.27 0.28 18.97
CA MET A 287 -10.34 -0.49 18.28
C MET A 287 -10.12 -2.01 18.22
N TYR A 288 -9.02 -2.46 17.62
CA TYR A 288 -8.72 -3.90 17.46
C TYR A 288 -8.65 -4.67 18.79
N ARG A 289 -8.19 -4.02 19.87
CA ARG A 289 -8.04 -4.65 21.18
C ARG A 289 -9.35 -4.82 21.92
N MET A 290 -10.40 -4.12 21.50
CA MET A 290 -11.75 -4.28 22.08
C MET A 290 -12.49 -5.48 21.46
N ILE A 291 -11.90 -6.11 20.44
CA ILE A 291 -12.48 -7.25 19.73
C ILE A 291 -11.71 -8.50 20.14
N HIS A 292 -12.38 -9.38 20.88
CA HIS A 292 -11.81 -10.63 21.34
C HIS A 292 -11.72 -11.64 20.20
N LEU A 293 -10.71 -12.50 20.28
CA LEU A 293 -10.54 -13.61 19.37
C LEU A 293 -11.20 -14.87 19.96
N LEU A 294 -11.74 -15.73 19.11
CA LEU A 294 -12.20 -17.05 19.54
C LEU A 294 -11.09 -17.78 20.32
N PRO A 295 -11.38 -18.31 21.53
CA PRO A 295 -10.37 -18.98 22.35
C PRO A 295 -9.66 -20.12 21.62
N GLN A 296 -10.38 -20.88 20.77
CA GLN A 296 -9.80 -21.95 19.95
C GLN A 296 -8.80 -21.48 18.89
N HIS A 297 -8.90 -20.22 18.45
CA HIS A 297 -8.04 -19.62 17.42
C HIS A 297 -6.86 -18.85 18.02
N SER A 298 -6.92 -18.52 19.32
CA SER A 298 -5.82 -17.87 20.05
C SER A 298 -4.51 -18.67 19.98
N LYS A 299 -4.59 -19.99 19.72
CA LYS A 299 -3.42 -20.87 19.55
C LYS A 299 -2.49 -20.49 18.40
N TYR A 300 -2.98 -19.70 17.44
CA TYR A 300 -2.23 -19.20 16.28
C TYR A 300 -1.64 -17.80 16.50
N GLN A 301 -1.84 -17.19 17.67
CA GLN A 301 -1.34 -15.84 17.97
C GLN A 301 -0.46 -15.83 19.23
N HIS A 302 0.67 -16.53 19.18
CA HIS A 302 1.66 -16.47 20.25
C HIS A 302 2.76 -15.44 19.96
N ILE A 303 3.30 -14.84 21.00
CA ILE A 303 4.50 -14.01 20.97
C ILE A 303 5.47 -14.46 22.05
N VAL A 304 6.74 -14.14 21.89
CA VAL A 304 7.75 -14.32 22.94
C VAL A 304 8.15 -12.96 23.49
N TRP A 305 8.25 -12.85 24.82
CA TRP A 305 8.64 -11.60 25.46
C TRP A 305 9.21 -11.86 26.86
N ARG A 306 10.05 -10.94 27.31
CA ARG A 306 10.54 -10.80 28.69
C ARG A 306 10.86 -9.33 28.94
N SER A 307 10.79 -8.89 30.19
CA SER A 307 11.00 -7.47 30.52
C SER A 307 12.47 -7.09 30.68
N SER A 308 13.32 -8.09 30.94
CA SER A 308 14.76 -7.93 31.08
C SER A 308 15.51 -9.13 30.51
N GLU A 309 16.73 -8.92 30.00
CA GLU A 309 17.60 -10.03 29.56
C GLU A 309 17.96 -11.01 30.69
N LYS A 310 17.83 -10.57 31.96
CA LYS A 310 18.04 -11.40 33.15
C LYS A 310 16.89 -12.38 33.40
N GLU A 311 15.72 -12.12 32.84
CA GLU A 311 14.55 -12.98 32.97
C GLU A 311 14.57 -14.08 31.90
N SER A 312 13.95 -15.21 32.22
CA SER A 312 13.68 -16.25 31.22
C SER A 312 12.71 -15.72 30.17
N LEU A 313 12.95 -16.05 28.91
CA LEU A 313 12.00 -15.74 27.84
C LEU A 313 10.68 -16.49 28.10
N GLN A 314 9.56 -15.77 28.02
CA GLN A 314 8.23 -16.35 28.22
C GLN A 314 7.43 -16.29 26.93
N VAL A 315 6.42 -17.15 26.86
CA VAL A 315 5.45 -17.16 25.76
C VAL A 315 4.15 -16.52 26.24
N TYR A 316 3.62 -15.65 25.42
CA TYR A 316 2.32 -15.02 25.63
C TYR A 316 1.41 -15.33 24.47
N ARG A 317 0.12 -15.45 24.74
CA ARG A 317 -0.93 -15.65 23.75
C ARG A 317 -1.79 -14.40 23.67
N LEU A 318 -2.00 -13.90 22.45
CA LEU A 318 -2.84 -12.74 22.18
C LEU A 318 -4.31 -13.17 22.12
N ASN A 319 -5.16 -12.45 22.85
CA ASN A 319 -6.57 -12.79 23.07
C ASN A 319 -7.54 -11.93 22.25
N THR A 320 -7.03 -10.95 21.52
CA THR A 320 -7.81 -9.98 20.74
C THR A 320 -7.37 -9.99 19.28
N VAL A 321 -8.11 -9.30 18.41
CA VAL A 321 -7.62 -9.00 17.05
C VAL A 321 -6.35 -8.15 17.17
N THR A 322 -5.32 -8.52 16.41
CA THR A 322 -3.99 -7.90 16.50
C THR A 322 -3.65 -7.12 15.25
N TYR A 323 -2.75 -6.14 15.40
CA TYR A 323 -2.28 -5.34 14.28
C TYR A 323 -1.39 -6.18 13.35
N GLY A 324 -1.44 -5.89 12.05
CA GLY A 324 -0.51 -6.47 11.07
C GLY A 324 -0.99 -7.75 10.39
N LEU A 325 -2.16 -8.30 10.77
CA LEU A 325 -2.84 -9.31 9.96
C LEU A 325 -3.68 -8.63 8.87
N THR A 326 -3.67 -9.20 7.67
CA THR A 326 -4.43 -8.67 6.52
C THR A 326 -5.95 -8.68 6.75
N SER A 327 -6.44 -9.60 7.58
CA SER A 327 -7.86 -9.74 7.92
C SER A 327 -8.32 -8.84 9.07
N SER A 328 -7.41 -8.27 9.86
CA SER A 328 -7.78 -7.47 11.03
C SER A 328 -8.64 -6.25 10.69
N PRO A 329 -8.35 -5.45 9.64
CA PRO A 329 -9.21 -4.32 9.26
C PRO A 329 -10.63 -4.75 8.92
N TYR A 330 -10.79 -5.84 8.16
CA TYR A 330 -12.11 -6.39 7.84
C TYR A 330 -12.86 -6.81 9.11
N LEU A 331 -12.21 -7.58 10.00
CA LEU A 331 -12.84 -8.03 11.25
C LEU A 331 -13.30 -6.84 12.10
N ALA A 332 -12.47 -5.79 12.19
CA ALA A 332 -12.79 -4.61 12.96
C ALA A 332 -13.98 -3.83 12.38
N LEU A 333 -13.97 -3.58 11.06
CA LEU A 333 -15.07 -2.92 10.37
C LEU A 333 -16.38 -3.73 10.41
N ARG A 334 -16.30 -5.04 10.18
CA ARG A 334 -17.47 -5.93 10.20
C ARG A 334 -18.08 -6.04 11.59
N THR A 335 -17.26 -5.97 12.64
CA THR A 335 -17.73 -5.92 14.04
C THR A 335 -18.48 -4.62 14.33
N LEU A 336 -17.96 -3.46 13.90
CA LEU A 336 -18.70 -2.20 14.05
C LEU A 336 -20.01 -2.21 13.27
N LYS A 337 -20.01 -2.80 12.06
CA LYS A 337 -21.23 -3.00 11.29
C LYS A 337 -22.23 -3.89 12.06
N GLN A 338 -21.76 -4.98 12.66
CA GLN A 338 -22.62 -5.84 13.48
C GLN A 338 -23.20 -5.08 14.68
N LEU A 339 -22.37 -4.29 15.38
CA LEU A 339 -22.83 -3.44 16.48
C LEU A 339 -23.88 -2.42 16.02
N SER A 340 -23.70 -1.82 14.84
CA SER A 340 -24.69 -0.92 14.25
C SER A 340 -26.01 -1.63 13.95
N GLU A 341 -25.97 -2.88 13.50
CA GLU A 341 -27.16 -3.69 13.22
C GLU A 341 -27.87 -4.08 14.54
N ASP A 342 -27.11 -4.56 15.52
CA ASP A 342 -27.62 -5.02 16.82
C ASP A 342 -28.27 -3.89 17.65
N GLU A 343 -27.80 -2.65 17.48
CA GLU A 343 -28.24 -1.48 18.25
C GLU A 343 -29.09 -0.48 17.42
N ALA A 344 -29.47 -0.86 16.20
CA ALA A 344 -30.22 0.00 15.28
C ALA A 344 -31.55 0.48 15.87
N ASP A 345 -32.27 -0.40 16.57
CA ASP A 345 -33.57 -0.09 17.17
C ASP A 345 -33.43 0.83 18.40
N ASN A 346 -32.37 0.64 19.19
CA ASN A 346 -32.12 1.42 20.40
C ASN A 346 -31.58 2.83 20.07
N PHE A 347 -30.77 2.94 19.03
CA PHE A 347 -30.03 4.16 18.70
C PHE A 347 -29.98 4.43 17.18
N PRO A 348 -31.13 4.63 16.49
CA PRO A 348 -31.20 4.64 15.02
C PRO A 348 -30.30 5.69 14.36
N LYS A 349 -30.26 6.92 14.88
CA LYS A 349 -29.39 7.99 14.36
C LYS A 349 -27.91 7.66 14.56
N ALA A 350 -27.53 7.12 15.72
CA ALA A 350 -26.14 6.78 16.01
C ALA A 350 -25.67 5.52 15.25
N ALA A 351 -26.56 4.55 15.02
CA ALA A 351 -26.31 3.39 14.18
C ALA A 351 -26.06 3.80 12.72
N SER A 352 -26.90 4.71 12.18
CA SER A 352 -26.67 5.28 10.84
C SER A 352 -25.29 5.93 10.73
N VAL A 353 -24.89 6.71 11.74
CA VAL A 353 -23.55 7.33 11.80
C VAL A 353 -22.46 6.25 11.94
N LEU A 354 -22.63 5.22 12.77
CA LEU A 354 -21.65 4.14 12.91
C LEU A 354 -21.41 3.41 11.58
N SER A 355 -22.47 3.21 10.80
CA SER A 355 -22.40 2.54 9.49
C SER A 355 -21.82 3.43 8.38
N GLY A 356 -22.12 4.73 8.41
CA GLY A 356 -21.77 5.65 7.33
C GLY A 356 -20.48 6.44 7.57
N ASP A 357 -20.23 6.89 8.80
CA ASP A 357 -19.35 8.04 9.08
C ASP A 357 -17.99 7.64 9.70
N PHE A 358 -17.75 6.33 9.82
CA PHE A 358 -16.47 5.80 10.29
C PHE A 358 -15.55 5.39 9.16
N PHE A 359 -14.31 5.84 9.27
CA PHE A 359 -13.15 5.35 8.54
C PHE A 359 -12.25 4.57 9.51
N VAL A 360 -12.41 3.25 9.56
CA VAL A 360 -11.69 2.39 10.51
C VAL A 360 -11.88 2.87 11.95
N ASP A 361 -10.87 3.50 12.56
CA ASP A 361 -10.91 4.05 13.92
C ASP A 361 -11.36 5.51 13.98
N ASP A 362 -11.41 6.24 12.87
CA ASP A 362 -11.71 7.68 12.82
C ASP A 362 -13.20 7.93 12.52
N LEU A 363 -13.85 8.76 13.32
CA LEU A 363 -15.22 9.25 13.14
C LEU A 363 -15.17 10.66 12.54
N LEU A 364 -15.86 10.88 11.41
CA LEU A 364 -16.12 12.21 10.86
C LEU A 364 -17.62 12.37 10.61
N THR A 365 -18.29 13.12 11.47
CA THR A 365 -19.74 13.33 11.40
C THR A 365 -20.09 14.76 11.78
N GLY A 366 -21.37 15.05 11.98
CA GLY A 366 -21.82 16.33 12.50
C GLY A 366 -23.32 16.41 12.74
N ALA A 367 -23.80 17.62 13.01
CA ALA A 367 -25.21 17.91 13.23
C ALA A 367 -25.58 19.31 12.76
N SER A 368 -26.89 19.57 12.66
CA SER A 368 -27.43 20.87 12.23
C SER A 368 -27.44 21.93 13.33
N SER A 369 -27.27 21.54 14.59
CA SER A 369 -27.22 22.43 15.76
C SER A 369 -26.37 21.87 16.88
N GLU A 370 -25.94 22.72 17.82
CA GLU A 370 -25.16 22.32 19.00
C GLU A 370 -25.90 21.32 19.90
N LEU A 371 -27.21 21.53 20.10
CA LEU A 371 -28.04 20.64 20.90
C LEU A 371 -28.11 19.24 20.28
N GLU A 372 -28.30 19.15 18.97
CA GLU A 372 -28.29 17.86 18.26
C GLU A 372 -26.90 17.20 18.30
N ALA A 373 -25.82 17.98 18.19
CA ALA A 373 -24.46 17.47 18.28
C ALA A 373 -24.19 16.85 19.66
N ILE A 374 -24.58 17.54 20.73
CA ILE A 374 -24.45 17.04 22.12
C ILE A 374 -25.26 15.75 22.31
N GLU A 375 -26.48 15.68 21.78
CA GLU A 375 -27.31 14.47 21.85
C GLU A 375 -26.68 13.32 21.06
N LEU A 376 -26.15 13.61 19.86
CA LEU A 376 -25.49 12.63 19.01
C LEU A 376 -24.24 12.05 19.70
N ILE A 377 -23.40 12.89 20.30
CA ILE A 377 -22.24 12.45 21.10
C ILE A 377 -22.68 11.45 22.18
N LYS A 378 -23.70 11.80 22.97
CA LYS A 378 -24.22 10.93 24.04
C LYS A 378 -24.72 9.59 23.50
N LYS A 379 -25.47 9.61 22.39
CA LYS A 379 -26.00 8.38 21.77
C LYS A 379 -24.87 7.51 21.21
N LEU A 380 -23.90 8.10 20.50
CA LEU A 380 -22.74 7.39 19.96
C LEU A 380 -21.90 6.75 21.08
N GLN A 381 -21.67 7.45 22.18
CA GLN A 381 -20.96 6.90 23.32
C GLN A 381 -21.70 5.71 23.95
N ARG A 382 -23.02 5.80 24.10
CA ARG A 382 -23.82 4.70 24.67
C ARG A 382 -23.85 3.49 23.74
N LEU A 383 -24.03 3.72 22.44
CA LEU A 383 -24.01 2.68 21.42
C LEU A 383 -22.64 1.99 21.40
N LEU A 384 -21.54 2.73 21.30
CA LEU A 384 -20.20 2.12 21.25
C LEU A 384 -19.84 1.41 22.56
N ARG A 385 -20.21 1.97 23.72
CA ARG A 385 -20.01 1.32 25.02
C ARG A 385 -20.78 0.01 25.13
N SER A 386 -21.97 -0.11 24.52
CA SER A 386 -22.68 -1.39 24.53
C SER A 386 -21.92 -2.47 23.77
N GLY A 387 -21.09 -2.11 22.78
CA GLY A 387 -20.19 -3.03 22.07
C GLY A 387 -18.79 -3.20 22.70
N GLY A 388 -18.53 -2.60 23.87
CA GLY A 388 -17.20 -2.57 24.50
C GLY A 388 -16.22 -1.57 23.89
N PHE A 389 -16.69 -0.66 23.02
CA PHE A 389 -15.87 0.38 22.40
C PHE A 389 -15.99 1.71 23.13
N GLN A 390 -14.95 2.54 23.02
CA GLN A 390 -14.92 3.88 23.60
C GLN A 390 -14.46 4.89 22.55
N LEU A 391 -15.21 5.99 22.40
CA LEU A 391 -14.75 7.16 21.65
C LEU A 391 -13.94 8.08 22.55
N ARG A 392 -12.85 8.60 21.99
CA ARG A 392 -11.97 9.59 22.61
C ARG A 392 -11.58 10.64 21.58
N LYS A 393 -10.76 11.60 22.02
CA LYS A 393 -10.15 12.61 21.15
C LYS A 393 -11.18 13.45 20.41
N TRP A 394 -12.26 13.81 21.09
CA TRP A 394 -13.33 14.61 20.52
C TRP A 394 -12.82 15.99 20.12
N SER A 395 -13.26 16.44 18.94
CA SER A 395 -12.99 17.77 18.39
C SER A 395 -14.20 18.27 17.60
N SER A 396 -14.39 19.58 17.57
CA SER A 396 -15.47 20.26 16.85
C SER A 396 -15.04 21.64 16.38
N ASN A 397 -15.70 22.17 15.35
CA ASN A 397 -15.57 23.57 14.96
C ASN A 397 -16.16 24.55 16.01
N ILE A 398 -16.89 24.04 17.01
CA ILE A 398 -17.41 24.82 18.14
C ILE A 398 -16.64 24.46 19.41
N SER A 399 -15.75 25.37 19.84
CA SER A 399 -14.82 25.13 20.96
C SER A 399 -15.50 24.89 22.31
N HIS A 400 -16.68 25.50 22.54
CA HIS A 400 -17.41 25.39 23.80
C HIS A 400 -18.42 24.22 23.84
N LEU A 401 -18.57 23.48 22.73
CA LEU A 401 -19.55 22.39 22.62
C LEU A 401 -19.39 21.33 23.73
N PHE A 402 -18.15 21.10 24.16
CA PHE A 402 -17.81 20.08 25.15
C PHE A 402 -17.91 20.56 26.61
N LEU A 403 -18.09 21.87 26.85
CA LEU A 403 -18.18 22.43 28.22
C LEU A 403 -19.46 22.01 28.96
N GLY A 404 -20.51 21.64 28.23
CA GLY A 404 -21.80 21.19 28.78
C GLY A 404 -22.01 19.67 28.82
N LEU A 405 -20.99 18.86 28.46
CA LEU A 405 -21.13 17.41 28.46
C LEU A 405 -20.99 16.84 29.89
N PRO A 406 -21.92 15.96 30.32
CA PRO A 406 -21.91 15.44 31.69
C PRO A 406 -20.70 14.52 31.95
N ILE A 407 -20.31 14.49 33.23
CA ILE A 407 -19.27 13.68 33.88
C ILE A 407 -19.24 12.27 33.28
N GLY A 408 -18.24 11.97 32.45
CA GLY A 408 -18.14 10.68 31.74
C GLY A 408 -17.21 10.69 30.53
N LEU A 409 -16.90 11.87 30.00
CA LEU A 409 -15.70 12.15 29.21
C LEU A 409 -14.61 12.61 30.17
N SER A 410 -13.48 11.91 30.21
CA SER A 410 -12.30 12.44 30.89
C SER A 410 -11.81 13.68 30.11
N GLN A 411 -11.17 14.63 30.78
CA GLN A 411 -10.50 15.76 30.10
C GLN A 411 -9.46 15.25 29.08
N SER A 412 -8.92 14.04 29.29
CA SER A 412 -8.03 13.34 28.34
C SER A 412 -8.72 12.81 27.08
N ASP A 413 -10.05 12.74 27.06
CA ASP A 413 -10.85 12.25 25.93
C ASP A 413 -11.28 13.38 24.99
N ILE A 414 -10.94 14.63 25.29
CA ILE A 414 -11.30 15.83 24.51
C ILE A 414 -10.01 16.51 24.06
N TYR A 415 -9.91 16.82 22.78
CA TYR A 415 -8.87 17.72 22.29
C TYR A 415 -9.36 19.16 22.42
N PHE A 416 -8.80 19.88 23.39
CA PHE A 416 -8.96 21.33 23.47
C PHE A 416 -8.05 21.96 22.43
N LEU A 417 -8.61 22.32 21.29
CA LEU A 417 -7.89 23.04 20.25
C LEU A 417 -8.03 24.54 20.47
N HIS A 418 -6.90 25.23 20.37
CA HIS A 418 -6.83 26.68 20.39
C HIS A 418 -7.06 27.24 19.00
N GLN A 419 -7.33 28.55 18.92
CA GLN A 419 -7.50 29.25 17.66
C GLN A 419 -6.20 29.15 16.82
N GLY A 420 -6.30 28.62 15.60
CA GLY A 420 -5.13 28.35 14.75
C GLY A 420 -4.61 26.90 14.80
N ASP A 421 -5.10 26.07 15.71
CA ASP A 421 -4.67 24.68 15.79
C ASP A 421 -5.24 23.84 14.63
N GLN A 422 -4.36 23.07 14.00
CA GLN A 422 -4.72 22.17 12.92
C GLN A 422 -4.60 20.72 13.38
N MET A 423 -5.56 19.90 12.98
CA MET A 423 -5.52 18.45 13.21
C MET A 423 -5.60 17.67 11.92
N LYS A 424 -4.91 16.53 11.90
CA LYS A 424 -4.94 15.65 10.75
C LYS A 424 -6.19 14.79 10.78
N VAL A 425 -7.01 14.90 9.74
CA VAL A 425 -8.24 14.15 9.54
C VAL A 425 -8.12 13.43 8.19
N LEU A 426 -8.12 12.09 8.19
CA LEU A 426 -8.05 11.24 6.98
C LEU A 426 -6.93 11.57 5.98
N GLY A 427 -5.82 12.18 6.42
CA GLY A 427 -4.71 12.53 5.53
C GLY A 427 -4.55 14.03 5.27
N ILE A 428 -5.60 14.83 5.46
CA ILE A 428 -5.61 16.29 5.29
C ILE A 428 -5.61 17.03 6.63
N HIS A 429 -5.28 18.32 6.64
CA HIS A 429 -5.33 19.13 7.85
C HIS A 429 -6.67 19.85 7.91
N TRP A 430 -7.35 19.78 9.04
CA TRP A 430 -8.57 20.51 9.34
C TRP A 430 -8.27 21.50 10.45
N GLU A 431 -8.64 22.76 10.24
CA GLU A 431 -8.63 23.81 11.25
C GLU A 431 -10.05 24.02 11.77
N PRO A 432 -10.37 23.62 13.01
CA PRO A 432 -11.76 23.63 13.45
C PRO A 432 -12.31 25.04 13.67
N SER A 433 -11.50 25.99 14.15
CA SER A 433 -11.97 27.35 14.41
C SER A 433 -12.44 28.10 13.16
N SER A 434 -11.79 27.86 12.02
CA SER A 434 -12.17 28.42 10.72
C SER A 434 -13.07 27.47 9.91
N ASP A 435 -13.18 26.22 10.37
CA ASP A 435 -13.80 25.10 9.67
C ASP A 435 -13.31 24.97 8.21
N THR A 436 -11.98 25.00 8.03
CA THR A 436 -11.34 24.91 6.73
C THR A 436 -10.38 23.72 6.64
N PHE A 437 -10.30 23.11 5.46
CA PHE A 437 -9.27 22.13 5.15
C PHE A 437 -8.05 22.78 4.50
N SER A 438 -6.87 22.29 4.83
CA SER A 438 -5.61 22.77 4.26
C SER A 438 -4.63 21.62 3.97
N TYR A 439 -3.73 21.88 3.03
CA TYR A 439 -2.65 20.98 2.65
C TYR A 439 -1.31 21.57 3.10
N HIS A 440 -0.55 20.81 3.88
CA HIS A 440 0.77 21.25 4.30
C HIS A 440 1.84 20.76 3.31
N ILE A 441 2.28 21.64 2.41
CA ILE A 441 3.34 21.35 1.46
C ILE A 441 4.68 21.74 2.07
N SER A 442 5.45 20.77 2.58
CA SER A 442 6.84 21.01 2.95
C SER A 442 7.64 21.42 1.72
N ARG A 443 8.43 22.52 1.80
CA ARG A 443 9.30 22.98 0.70
C ARG A 443 10.08 21.80 0.12
N ILE A 444 9.93 21.58 -1.19
CA ILE A 444 10.67 20.55 -1.92
C ILE A 444 12.13 20.99 -1.94
N SER A 445 12.96 20.40 -1.08
CA SER A 445 14.41 20.57 -1.16
C SER A 445 14.88 20.00 -2.51
N LYS A 446 15.75 20.73 -3.24
CA LYS A 446 16.44 20.26 -4.46
C LYS A 446 17.44 19.10 -4.16
N ALA A 447 16.99 18.03 -3.53
CA ALA A 447 17.81 16.87 -3.23
C ALA A 447 17.62 15.81 -4.34
N SER A 448 18.71 15.56 -5.06
CA SER A 448 18.96 14.52 -6.07
C SER A 448 17.75 14.07 -6.90
N SER A 449 17.73 14.41 -8.19
CA SER A 449 16.72 14.08 -9.21
C SER A 449 16.69 12.60 -9.59
N THR A 450 16.55 11.71 -8.61
CA THR A 450 16.31 10.28 -8.85
C THR A 450 14.81 10.04 -8.98
N LYS A 451 14.39 9.09 -9.84
CA LYS A 451 12.98 8.67 -9.96
C LYS A 451 12.36 8.38 -8.57
N LYS A 452 13.13 7.78 -7.67
CA LYS A 452 12.72 7.47 -6.29
C LYS A 452 12.49 8.72 -5.43
N SER A 453 13.31 9.77 -5.53
CA SER A 453 13.10 11.00 -4.76
C SER A 453 11.92 11.82 -5.31
N ILE A 454 11.73 11.82 -6.64
CA ILE A 454 10.62 12.49 -7.31
C ILE A 454 9.31 11.81 -6.93
N LEU A 455 9.21 10.48 -7.07
CA LEU A 455 8.03 9.72 -6.64
C LEU A 455 7.77 9.87 -5.14
N SER A 456 8.81 9.82 -4.31
CA SER A 456 8.68 10.07 -2.87
C SER A 456 8.23 11.49 -2.53
N THR A 457 8.44 12.47 -3.42
CA THR A 457 8.02 13.86 -3.22
C THR A 457 6.60 14.06 -3.69
N ILE A 458 6.22 13.52 -4.85
CA ILE A 458 4.84 13.51 -5.35
C ILE A 458 3.93 12.82 -4.33
N ALA A 459 4.34 11.67 -3.80
CA ALA A 459 3.58 10.94 -2.77
C ALA A 459 3.44 11.67 -1.41
N LYS A 460 4.10 12.83 -1.21
CA LYS A 460 3.86 13.68 -0.02
C LYS A 460 2.64 14.57 -0.20
N LEU A 461 2.25 14.86 -1.44
CA LEU A 461 1.00 15.54 -1.76
C LEU A 461 -0.09 14.48 -1.77
N PHE A 462 -0.92 14.50 -0.74
CA PHE A 462 -2.09 13.65 -0.64
C PHE A 462 -3.32 14.51 -0.87
N ASP A 463 -4.03 14.29 -1.97
CA ASP A 463 -5.34 14.87 -2.22
C ASP A 463 -6.41 13.77 -2.13
N PRO A 464 -7.28 13.77 -1.12
CA PRO A 464 -8.35 12.80 -1.01
C PRO A 464 -9.46 12.96 -2.05
N LEU A 465 -9.46 14.04 -2.84
CA LEU A 465 -10.46 14.30 -3.89
C LEU A 465 -9.97 13.95 -5.31
N GLY A 466 -8.72 13.52 -5.47
CA GLY A 466 -8.12 13.14 -6.77
C GLY A 466 -7.03 14.09 -7.24
#